data_AF-A0A926VM10-F1
#
_entry.id   AF-A0A926VM10-F1
#
_cell.length_a   1.000
_cell.length_b   1.000
_cell.length_c   1.000
_cell.angle_alpha   90.00
_cell.angle_beta   90.00
_cell.angle_gamma   90.00
#
_symmetry.space_group_name_H-M   'P 1'
#
loop_
_entity.id
_entity.type
_entity.pdbx_description
1 polymer ?
#
loop_
_entity_poly.entity_id
_entity_poly.type
_entity_poly.pdbx_seq_one_letter_code
_entity_poly.pdbx_strand_id
1 'polypeptide(L)'
;MRISRKALLKYFLLSLLGAGFVLILFGGSTYLFSSKQNVVRSSSSIAVNLSSTCGSPKAGPTDNPVAAKYGVEAYPWTENIKWNCVYNINDFKGSTIVEQFNAARDVATANGGGVVYFPSGTYTFTDSIFLKNGVVIRGDTPSGKDAKSDSYKPPTKFIFSKYEPTFSGNGTPNNTAFKKIFTTAPESDSNIGIVNVDINRGGIKLSGDIDTGKKQNIVIFGIRSNNVADPSPQVPDISFQEPWMRYSDRFAANITINAFANVLVANNRLNDAITDNYEQPAYKIKPLEGNEIITYAEGSKVPFHYGNHYGIVVNRSKPEGFTLAAEPNTEPGLFRKGIVIRDNWVFHTMRIGIQASGDGLLIKDNQISDQPNKEWWTDPTGTKQPRGAVTYENRAIDWSGYNVQIEGNNYQVYRHRVMDTAYLSVDGEGILIQECCGGTKINGVTIVKNEGNAYIGLYKIPSTRNVRISDNKVLSNVSDIASIYVEANTNNRSSSMENVIIENNTVAGTIAAKANLGGKGNIIRNNIGNNSGTIKYSCNITVQGNTGFAQEPCLNLQSSNQQTQ
;
A
#
# COMPACT_ATOMS: atom_id res chain seq x y z
N MET A 1 7.66 -25.98 45.07
CA MET A 1 6.63 -24.96 45.40
C MET A 1 6.07 -24.43 44.08
N ARG A 2 4.83 -24.78 43.70
CA ARG A 2 4.23 -24.36 42.43
C ARG A 2 3.52 -23.02 42.61
N ILE A 3 4.09 -21.95 42.07
CA ILE A 3 3.45 -20.63 41.98
C ILE A 3 2.52 -20.64 40.77
N SER A 4 1.26 -20.24 40.96
CA SER A 4 0.26 -20.27 39.88
C SER A 4 0.51 -19.17 38.84
N ARG A 5 0.15 -19.41 37.58
CA ARG A 5 0.30 -18.47 36.45
C ARG A 5 -0.36 -17.10 36.71
N LYS A 6 -1.38 -17.02 37.57
CA LYS A 6 -2.03 -15.75 37.95
C LYS A 6 -1.15 -14.90 38.89
N ALA A 7 -0.26 -15.51 39.67
CA ALA A 7 0.69 -14.79 40.51
C ALA A 7 1.89 -14.25 39.70
N LEU A 8 2.33 -14.97 38.66
CA LEU A 8 3.41 -14.50 37.77
C LEU A 8 3.01 -13.25 36.97
N LEU A 9 1.74 -13.17 36.55
CA LEU A 9 1.23 -12.03 35.76
C LEU A 9 1.09 -10.75 36.61
N LYS A 10 0.80 -10.87 37.91
CA LYS A 10 0.79 -9.72 38.83
C LYS A 10 2.19 -9.14 39.08
N TYR A 11 3.21 -9.99 39.17
CA TYR A 11 4.60 -9.51 39.34
C TYR A 11 5.18 -8.85 38.08
N PHE A 12 4.76 -9.31 36.90
CA PHE A 12 5.19 -8.71 35.62
C PHE A 12 4.54 -7.34 35.33
N LEU A 13 3.32 -7.12 35.81
CA LEU A 13 2.63 -5.82 35.71
C LEU A 13 3.12 -4.79 36.73
N LEU A 14 3.64 -5.23 37.87
CA LEU A 14 4.24 -4.34 38.88
C LEU A 14 5.69 -3.91 38.55
N SER A 15 6.45 -4.68 37.76
CA SER A 15 7.79 -4.27 37.32
C SER A 15 7.78 -3.24 36.19
N LEU A 16 6.72 -3.21 35.37
CA LEU A 16 6.53 -2.22 34.29
C LEU A 16 6.13 -0.83 34.80
N LEU A 17 5.58 -0.72 36.01
CA LEU A 17 5.23 0.56 36.65
C LEU A 17 6.38 1.16 37.48
N GLY A 18 7.42 0.37 37.81
CA GLY A 18 8.58 0.82 38.60
C GLY A 18 9.76 1.35 37.78
N ALA A 19 9.84 1.06 36.48
CA ALA A 19 10.96 1.48 35.63
C ALA A 19 10.78 2.86 34.97
N GLY A 20 9.59 3.47 35.10
CA GLY A 20 9.25 4.77 34.50
C GLY A 20 9.61 6.01 35.32
N PHE A 21 10.20 5.85 36.52
CA PHE A 21 10.37 6.97 37.47
C PHE A 21 11.82 7.30 37.87
N VAL A 22 12.84 6.75 37.18
CA VAL A 22 14.26 6.96 37.54
C VAL A 22 15.11 7.62 36.43
N LEU A 23 14.53 8.02 35.29
CA LEU A 23 15.27 8.66 34.19
C LEU A 23 14.88 10.13 33.92
N ILE A 24 14.35 10.81 34.93
CA ILE A 24 14.20 12.27 34.96
C ILE A 24 14.84 12.77 36.24
N LEU A 25 16.17 12.75 36.30
CA LEU A 25 17.03 13.47 37.24
C LEU A 25 18.47 13.09 36.88
N PHE A 26 19.19 14.01 36.24
CA PHE A 26 20.62 14.05 35.88
C PHE A 26 20.85 14.29 34.38
N GLY A 27 21.03 15.56 34.04
CA GLY A 27 21.47 15.99 32.71
C GLY A 27 21.41 17.50 32.50
N GLY A 28 21.65 18.29 33.57
CA GLY A 28 21.88 19.72 33.45
C GLY A 28 23.37 20.02 33.38
N SER A 29 23.73 21.04 32.59
CA SER A 29 25.07 21.64 32.40
C SER A 29 25.96 20.86 31.43
N THR A 30 26.25 21.34 30.22
CA THR A 30 27.14 22.49 30.01
C THR A 30 26.76 23.33 28.78
N TYR A 31 26.65 24.63 29.03
CA TYR A 31 26.69 25.71 28.04
C TYR A 31 28.14 26.19 27.86
N LEU A 32 28.39 26.87 26.73
CA LEU A 32 29.58 27.66 26.34
C LEU A 32 30.66 26.90 25.56
N PHE A 33 30.69 27.09 24.23
CA PHE A 33 31.70 27.96 23.62
C PHE A 33 31.20 28.50 22.28
N SER A 34 31.25 29.83 22.20
CA SER A 34 30.98 30.67 21.04
C SER A 34 32.18 30.64 20.09
N SER A 35 31.95 30.40 18.80
CA SER A 35 32.77 31.00 17.75
C SER A 35 31.88 31.61 16.68
N LYS A 36 31.82 32.94 16.69
CA LYS A 36 31.29 33.76 15.61
C LYS A 36 32.17 33.54 14.38
N GLN A 37 31.60 32.98 13.31
CA GLN A 37 32.15 33.19 11.96
C GLN A 37 31.17 34.05 11.17
N ASN A 38 31.69 35.22 10.77
CA ASN A 38 31.05 36.15 9.85
C ASN A 38 30.97 35.51 8.46
N VAL A 39 29.78 35.07 8.06
CA VAL A 39 29.51 34.73 6.65
C VAL A 39 29.01 35.99 5.96
N VAL A 40 29.88 36.57 5.14
CA VAL A 40 29.54 37.64 4.19
C VAL A 40 28.54 37.06 3.18
N ARG A 41 27.26 37.41 3.31
CA ARG A 41 26.24 37.15 2.30
C ARG A 41 26.33 38.22 1.22
N SER A 42 26.90 37.88 0.06
CA SER A 42 26.67 38.64 -1.18
C SER A 42 25.30 38.24 -1.74
N SER A 43 24.25 38.97 -1.37
CA SER A 43 22.94 38.83 -1.98
C SER A 43 22.87 39.70 -3.23
N SER A 44 23.21 39.14 -4.38
CA SER A 44 22.76 39.65 -5.68
C SER A 44 21.32 39.16 -5.91
N SER A 45 20.36 39.92 -5.38
CA SER A 45 18.94 39.74 -5.70
C SER A 45 18.68 40.22 -7.13
N ILE A 46 18.64 39.29 -8.09
CA ILE A 46 18.06 39.55 -9.41
C ILE A 46 16.56 39.68 -9.20
N ALA A 47 16.05 40.90 -9.35
CA ALA A 47 14.63 41.17 -9.43
C ALA A 47 14.05 40.50 -10.68
N VAL A 48 13.25 39.45 -10.48
CA VAL A 48 12.49 38.81 -11.55
C VAL A 48 11.18 39.58 -11.70
N ASN A 49 11.04 40.31 -12.80
CA ASN A 49 9.77 40.86 -13.26
C ASN A 49 8.75 39.70 -13.38
N LEU A 50 7.69 39.72 -12.57
CA LEU A 50 6.54 38.83 -12.70
C LEU A 50 5.75 39.23 -13.97
N SER A 51 6.27 38.77 -15.10
CA SER A 51 5.56 38.76 -16.39
C SER A 51 4.42 37.75 -16.34
N SER A 52 3.32 38.04 -17.03
CA SER A 52 2.19 37.15 -17.33
C SER A 52 2.55 35.96 -18.24
N THR A 53 3.81 35.51 -18.24
CA THR A 53 4.34 34.46 -19.11
C THR A 53 5.11 33.44 -18.26
N CYS A 54 4.40 32.43 -17.73
CA CYS A 54 5.04 31.27 -17.13
C CYS A 54 5.56 30.31 -18.21
N GLY A 55 6.46 29.40 -17.83
CA GLY A 55 7.06 28.39 -18.73
C GLY A 55 8.44 28.80 -19.29
N SER A 56 9.08 27.87 -19.99
CA SER A 56 10.42 28.03 -20.58
C SER A 56 10.40 27.96 -22.13
N PRO A 57 11.44 28.44 -22.84
CA PRO A 57 11.40 28.62 -24.29
C PRO A 57 11.13 27.35 -25.12
N LYS A 58 11.63 26.18 -24.71
CA LYS A 58 11.41 24.90 -25.43
C LYS A 58 10.16 24.16 -24.91
N ALA A 59 9.15 24.88 -24.43
CA ALA A 59 7.98 24.35 -23.72
C ALA A 59 7.43 23.04 -24.33
N GLY A 60 6.99 22.13 -23.46
CA GLY A 60 6.37 20.86 -23.82
C GLY A 60 4.84 20.92 -23.88
N PRO A 61 4.16 19.77 -23.82
CA PRO A 61 2.70 19.69 -23.84
C PRO A 61 2.05 20.44 -22.67
N THR A 62 1.01 21.23 -22.97
CA THR A 62 0.31 22.13 -22.04
C THR A 62 -1.08 21.65 -21.63
N ASP A 63 -1.55 20.56 -22.21
CA ASP A 63 -2.85 19.95 -21.92
C ASP A 63 -2.88 19.27 -20.55
N ASN A 64 -4.07 19.10 -19.97
CA ASN A 64 -4.28 18.22 -18.82
C ASN A 64 -4.41 16.77 -19.31
N PRO A 65 -3.40 15.89 -19.06
CA PRO A 65 -3.41 14.53 -19.57
C PRO A 65 -4.50 13.65 -18.90
N VAL A 66 -4.93 14.01 -17.68
CA VAL A 66 -6.02 13.32 -16.99
C VAL A 66 -7.35 13.64 -17.67
N ALA A 67 -7.62 14.92 -17.93
CA ALA A 67 -8.82 15.35 -18.64
C ALA A 67 -8.84 14.80 -20.08
N ALA A 68 -7.69 14.73 -20.76
CA ALA A 68 -7.59 14.15 -22.09
C ALA A 68 -7.95 12.65 -22.13
N LYS A 69 -7.68 11.88 -21.06
CA LYS A 69 -8.02 10.45 -20.99
C LYS A 69 -9.43 10.19 -20.48
N TYR A 70 -9.88 10.91 -19.45
CA TYR A 70 -11.12 10.59 -18.73
C TYR A 70 -12.25 11.61 -18.92
N GLY A 71 -11.98 12.72 -19.63
CA GLY A 71 -12.89 13.86 -19.75
C GLY A 71 -12.71 14.88 -18.62
N VAL A 72 -13.00 16.14 -18.91
CA VAL A 72 -12.84 17.28 -17.98
C VAL A 72 -13.70 17.16 -16.72
N GLU A 73 -14.87 16.52 -16.83
CA GLU A 73 -15.83 16.36 -15.72
C GLU A 73 -15.47 15.22 -14.76
N ALA A 74 -14.59 14.30 -15.15
CA ALA A 74 -14.29 13.13 -14.33
C ALA A 74 -13.49 13.50 -13.07
N TYR A 75 -12.51 14.41 -13.22
CA TYR A 75 -11.62 14.85 -12.14
C TYR A 75 -11.34 16.36 -12.26
N PRO A 76 -12.35 17.23 -12.09
CA PRO A 76 -12.23 18.66 -12.36
C PRO A 76 -11.18 19.36 -11.49
N TRP A 77 -10.91 18.83 -10.28
CA TRP A 77 -9.86 19.35 -9.40
C TRP A 77 -8.45 19.29 -10.02
N THR A 78 -8.23 18.44 -11.03
CA THR A 78 -6.93 18.36 -11.72
C THR A 78 -6.61 19.62 -12.52
N GLU A 79 -7.59 20.45 -12.85
CA GLU A 79 -7.38 21.77 -13.48
C GLU A 79 -6.76 22.80 -12.51
N ASN A 80 -6.69 22.50 -11.21
CA ASN A 80 -5.96 23.34 -10.25
C ASN A 80 -4.43 23.27 -10.45
N ILE A 81 -3.95 22.26 -11.18
CA ILE A 81 -2.55 22.16 -11.59
C ILE A 81 -2.34 23.07 -12.81
N LYS A 82 -1.28 23.89 -12.78
CA LYS A 82 -0.93 24.80 -13.88
C LYS A 82 -0.31 24.06 -15.07
N TRP A 83 -1.09 23.25 -15.77
CA TRP A 83 -0.63 22.45 -16.92
C TRP A 83 -0.02 23.28 -18.04
N ASN A 84 -0.49 24.51 -18.23
CA ASN A 84 0.01 25.44 -19.24
C ASN A 84 1.35 26.10 -18.90
N CYS A 85 1.82 26.03 -17.65
CA CYS A 85 3.11 26.56 -17.22
C CYS A 85 4.18 25.47 -17.32
N VAL A 86 4.79 25.31 -18.49
CA VAL A 86 5.70 24.19 -18.77
C VAL A 86 7.16 24.63 -18.79
N TYR A 87 7.98 23.99 -17.96
CA TYR A 87 9.42 24.20 -17.81
C TYR A 87 10.15 22.97 -18.34
N ASN A 88 10.59 23.04 -19.60
CA ASN A 88 11.35 21.97 -20.23
C ASN A 88 12.73 21.86 -19.58
N ILE A 89 13.09 20.66 -19.13
CA ILE A 89 14.37 20.39 -18.46
C ILE A 89 15.58 20.86 -19.26
N ASN A 90 15.51 20.82 -20.60
CA ASN A 90 16.58 21.21 -21.52
C ASN A 90 16.83 22.73 -21.61
N ASP A 91 16.04 23.55 -20.92
CA ASP A 91 16.25 25.00 -20.80
C ASP A 91 17.05 25.38 -19.54
N PHE A 92 17.29 24.41 -18.65
CA PHE A 92 17.97 24.64 -17.39
C PHE A 92 19.39 24.06 -17.42
N LYS A 93 20.32 24.78 -16.78
CA LYS A 93 21.72 24.36 -16.68
C LYS A 93 21.97 23.69 -15.32
N GLY A 94 22.85 22.71 -15.31
CA GLY A 94 23.31 22.01 -14.12
C GLY A 94 24.36 20.98 -14.52
N SER A 95 25.33 20.74 -13.63
CA SER A 95 26.38 19.74 -13.82
C SER A 95 25.85 18.31 -13.75
N THR A 96 24.70 18.14 -13.10
CA THR A 96 23.94 16.88 -13.01
C THR A 96 22.48 17.12 -13.38
N ILE A 97 21.77 16.03 -13.71
CA ILE A 97 20.33 16.13 -13.97
C ILE A 97 19.53 16.53 -12.71
N VAL A 98 20.04 16.21 -11.52
CA VAL A 98 19.45 16.64 -10.24
C VAL A 98 19.49 18.16 -10.14
N GLU A 99 20.62 18.78 -10.47
CA GLU A 99 20.75 20.25 -10.47
C GLU A 99 19.85 20.91 -11.51
N GLN A 100 19.77 20.35 -12.72
CA GLN A 100 18.87 20.84 -13.77
C GLN A 100 17.40 20.75 -13.32
N PHE A 101 17.01 19.61 -12.73
CA PHE A 101 15.67 19.42 -12.20
C PHE A 101 15.35 20.40 -11.07
N ASN A 102 16.29 20.57 -10.12
CA ASN A 102 16.13 21.52 -9.02
C ASN A 102 15.94 22.95 -9.55
N ALA A 103 16.72 23.37 -10.55
CA ALA A 103 16.57 24.67 -11.18
C ALA A 103 15.20 24.84 -11.85
N ALA A 104 14.76 23.85 -12.63
CA ALA A 104 13.45 23.87 -13.29
C ALA A 104 12.29 23.90 -12.28
N ARG A 105 12.33 23.04 -11.28
CA ARG A 105 11.36 22.97 -10.18
C ARG A 105 11.29 24.30 -9.42
N ASP A 106 12.44 24.91 -9.13
CA ASP A 106 12.49 26.13 -8.32
C ASP A 106 11.92 27.33 -9.10
N VAL A 107 12.19 27.42 -10.40
CA VAL A 107 11.54 28.41 -11.27
C VAL A 107 10.04 28.15 -11.41
N ALA A 108 9.61 26.90 -11.55
CA ALA A 108 8.19 26.55 -11.55
C ALA A 108 7.51 26.98 -10.25
N THR A 109 8.12 26.67 -9.11
CA THR A 109 7.62 27.06 -7.78
C THR A 109 7.54 28.57 -7.62
N ALA A 110 8.56 29.31 -8.05
CA ALA A 110 8.60 30.78 -7.98
C ALA A 110 7.48 31.44 -8.80
N ASN A 111 6.99 30.77 -9.85
CA ASN A 111 5.84 31.18 -10.65
C ASN A 111 4.50 30.58 -10.15
N GLY A 112 4.50 30.06 -8.92
CA GLY A 112 3.33 29.48 -8.26
C GLY A 112 2.90 28.13 -8.82
N GLY A 113 3.84 27.33 -9.33
CA GLY A 113 3.61 25.97 -9.82
C GLY A 113 3.75 25.83 -11.35
N GLY A 114 3.65 24.59 -11.80
CA GLY A 114 3.70 24.20 -13.20
C GLY A 114 4.24 22.81 -13.42
N VAL A 115 4.52 22.51 -14.68
CA VAL A 115 5.00 21.21 -15.14
C VAL A 115 6.49 21.30 -15.40
N VAL A 116 7.30 20.50 -14.72
CA VAL A 116 8.69 20.23 -15.14
C VAL A 116 8.64 19.09 -16.15
N TYR A 117 8.88 19.44 -17.41
CA TYR A 117 8.73 18.53 -18.53
C TYR A 117 10.07 17.92 -18.94
N PHE A 118 10.07 16.60 -19.09
CA PHE A 118 11.21 15.78 -19.53
C PHE A 118 10.88 15.15 -20.89
N PRO A 119 11.48 15.64 -21.99
CA PRO A 119 11.37 14.98 -23.29
C PRO A 119 11.84 13.52 -23.24
N SER A 120 11.45 12.75 -24.24
CA SER A 120 11.88 11.36 -24.45
C SER A 120 13.39 11.21 -24.28
N GLY A 121 13.82 10.25 -23.48
CA GLY A 121 15.23 10.10 -23.12
C GLY A 121 15.43 9.38 -21.79
N THR A 122 16.68 9.13 -21.45
CA THR A 122 17.09 8.48 -20.20
C THR A 122 17.80 9.49 -19.31
N TYR A 123 17.32 9.62 -18.06
CA TYR A 123 17.80 10.56 -17.07
C TYR A 123 18.25 9.81 -15.82
N THR A 124 19.54 9.90 -15.49
CA THR A 124 20.13 9.13 -14.39
C THR A 124 20.25 9.96 -13.12
N PHE A 125 19.56 9.55 -12.06
CA PHE A 125 19.57 10.23 -10.77
C PHE A 125 20.41 9.44 -9.76
N THR A 126 21.45 10.08 -9.22
CA THR A 126 22.29 9.48 -8.16
C THR A 126 21.72 9.67 -6.76
N ASP A 127 20.69 10.52 -6.62
CA ASP A 127 20.02 10.77 -5.36
C ASP A 127 18.50 10.87 -5.53
N SER A 128 17.80 10.90 -4.40
CA SER A 128 16.36 11.14 -4.36
C SER A 128 16.02 12.54 -4.88
N ILE A 129 14.83 12.70 -5.45
CA ILE A 129 14.34 13.99 -5.93
C ILE A 129 13.16 14.46 -5.08
N PHE A 130 12.97 15.77 -5.00
CA PHE A 130 11.97 16.39 -4.15
C PHE A 130 11.11 17.35 -4.97
N LEU A 131 9.81 17.07 -5.06
CA LEU A 131 8.81 18.00 -5.55
C LEU A 131 8.61 19.16 -4.56
N LYS A 132 8.04 20.25 -5.05
CA LYS A 132 7.56 21.39 -4.26
C LYS A 132 6.09 21.63 -4.58
N ASN A 133 5.38 22.34 -3.71
CA ASN A 133 3.99 22.74 -3.95
C ASN A 133 3.75 23.26 -5.38
N GLY A 134 2.72 22.73 -6.04
CA GLY A 134 2.33 23.13 -7.38
C GLY A 134 3.19 22.55 -8.51
N VAL A 135 4.19 21.70 -8.23
CA VAL A 135 5.08 21.14 -9.25
C VAL A 135 4.70 19.71 -9.61
N VAL A 136 4.48 19.48 -10.90
CA VAL A 136 4.28 18.15 -11.50
C VAL A 136 5.47 17.80 -12.39
N ILE A 137 5.96 16.57 -12.30
CA ILE A 137 6.87 16.01 -13.30
C ILE A 137 6.04 15.41 -14.43
N ARG A 138 6.37 15.74 -15.68
CA ARG A 138 5.73 15.14 -16.87
C ARG A 138 6.77 14.66 -17.87
N GLY A 139 6.72 13.38 -18.20
CA GLY A 139 7.43 12.82 -19.35
C GLY A 139 6.66 13.00 -20.66
N ASP A 140 7.29 12.59 -21.75
CA ASP A 140 6.63 12.54 -23.06
C ASP A 140 5.44 11.58 -23.07
N THR A 141 4.40 11.95 -23.83
CA THR A 141 3.20 11.14 -23.94
C THR A 141 3.53 9.79 -24.60
N PRO A 142 3.26 8.64 -23.95
CA PRO A 142 3.50 7.34 -24.54
C PRO A 142 2.57 7.10 -25.74
N SER A 143 3.04 6.35 -26.73
CA SER A 143 2.22 5.96 -27.88
C SER A 143 1.08 5.00 -27.48
N GLY A 144 1.36 4.07 -26.58
CA GLY A 144 0.36 3.21 -25.94
C GLY A 144 -0.40 3.98 -24.85
N LYS A 145 -1.73 3.94 -24.86
CA LYS A 145 -2.57 4.68 -23.92
C LYS A 145 -2.98 3.88 -22.68
N ASP A 146 -2.94 2.56 -22.74
CA ASP A 146 -3.40 1.66 -21.66
C ASP A 146 -2.21 0.95 -21.00
N ALA A 147 -1.99 1.25 -19.73
CA ALA A 147 -0.90 0.66 -18.94
C ALA A 147 -1.07 -0.84 -18.64
N LYS A 148 -2.27 -1.37 -18.86
CA LYS A 148 -2.53 -2.82 -18.80
C LYS A 148 -1.93 -3.57 -19.98
N SER A 149 -1.57 -2.88 -21.07
CA SER A 149 -0.87 -3.49 -22.21
C SER A 149 0.62 -3.70 -21.92
N ASP A 150 1.15 -4.86 -22.29
CA ASP A 150 2.60 -5.15 -22.25
C ASP A 150 3.43 -4.23 -23.17
N SER A 151 2.77 -3.58 -24.14
CA SER A 151 3.40 -2.59 -25.02
C SER A 151 3.54 -1.21 -24.40
N TYR A 152 2.95 -0.96 -23.21
CA TYR A 152 2.98 0.34 -22.54
C TYR A 152 4.39 0.68 -22.07
N LYS A 153 5.04 1.62 -22.77
CA LYS A 153 6.42 2.04 -22.53
C LYS A 153 6.53 3.56 -22.58
N PRO A 154 6.45 4.25 -21.44
CA PRO A 154 6.74 5.67 -21.40
C PRO A 154 8.14 5.97 -21.96
N PRO A 155 8.28 6.94 -22.88
CA PRO A 155 9.55 7.19 -23.56
C PRO A 155 10.56 7.97 -22.70
N THR A 156 10.08 8.67 -21.67
CA THR A 156 10.91 9.33 -20.66
C THR A 156 11.23 8.34 -19.55
N LYS A 157 12.53 8.10 -19.30
CA LYS A 157 13.02 7.11 -18.34
C LYS A 157 13.84 7.76 -17.24
N PHE A 158 13.48 7.51 -15.99
CA PHE A 158 14.27 7.87 -14.82
C PHE A 158 14.96 6.63 -14.27
N ILE A 159 16.29 6.66 -14.24
CA ILE A 159 17.10 5.55 -13.74
C ILE A 159 17.80 6.00 -12.46
N PHE A 160 17.44 5.38 -11.34
CA PHE A 160 18.16 5.57 -10.08
C PHE A 160 19.29 4.54 -9.94
N SER A 161 20.25 4.82 -9.05
CA SER A 161 21.39 3.94 -8.78
C SER A 161 20.95 2.51 -8.41
N LYS A 162 21.63 1.52 -9.00
CA LYS A 162 21.46 0.10 -8.66
C LYS A 162 22.16 -0.21 -7.35
N TYR A 163 21.55 -1.07 -6.52
CA TYR A 163 22.25 -1.67 -5.39
C TYR A 163 23.11 -2.83 -5.89
N GLU A 164 24.43 -2.74 -5.72
CA GLU A 164 25.37 -3.82 -6.02
C GLU A 164 25.82 -4.48 -4.71
N PRO A 165 25.35 -5.68 -4.36
CA PRO A 165 25.62 -6.29 -3.06
C PRO A 165 27.09 -6.72 -2.89
N THR A 166 27.64 -6.45 -1.71
CA THR A 166 28.92 -7.02 -1.25
C THR A 166 28.64 -7.97 -0.08
N PHE A 167 29.01 -9.24 -0.20
CA PHE A 167 28.69 -10.29 0.79
C PHE A 167 29.80 -10.49 1.83
N SER A 168 30.34 -9.39 2.36
CA SER A 168 31.40 -9.41 3.37
C SER A 168 31.43 -8.09 4.14
N GLY A 169 32.04 -8.10 5.34
CA GLY A 169 32.13 -6.92 6.20
C GLY A 169 30.76 -6.28 6.45
N ASN A 170 30.65 -4.97 6.24
CA ASN A 170 29.40 -4.20 6.36
C ASN A 170 28.49 -4.27 5.13
N GLY A 171 28.96 -4.92 4.07
CA GLY A 171 28.32 -4.93 2.76
C GLY A 171 28.26 -3.55 2.11
N THR A 172 27.43 -3.44 1.08
CA THR A 172 27.23 -2.19 0.36
C THR A 172 26.35 -1.24 1.18
N PRO A 173 26.71 0.05 1.34
CA PRO A 173 25.88 1.02 2.07
C PRO A 173 24.53 1.23 1.37
N ASN A 174 23.44 1.23 2.15
CA ASN A 174 22.08 1.39 1.61
C ASN A 174 21.88 2.73 0.88
N ASN A 175 22.56 3.79 1.31
CA ASN A 175 22.45 5.12 0.70
C ASN A 175 23.00 5.21 -0.75
N THR A 176 23.68 4.17 -1.23
CA THR A 176 24.11 4.06 -2.64
C THR A 176 22.94 3.78 -3.59
N ALA A 177 21.82 3.26 -3.08
CA ALA A 177 20.63 2.88 -3.85
C ALA A 177 19.33 3.29 -3.12
N PHE A 178 18.22 2.59 -3.39
CA PHE A 178 16.92 2.74 -2.72
C PHE A 178 16.41 4.19 -2.67
N LYS A 179 16.51 4.88 -3.81
CA LYS A 179 16.14 6.30 -3.94
C LYS A 179 14.65 6.44 -4.17
N LYS A 180 14.13 7.65 -3.91
CA LYS A 180 12.70 7.93 -4.07
C LYS A 180 12.44 9.34 -4.60
N ILE A 181 11.19 9.52 -5.03
CA ILE A 181 10.60 10.81 -5.34
C ILE A 181 9.76 11.23 -4.12
N PHE A 182 10.17 12.32 -3.48
CA PHE A 182 9.54 12.91 -2.29
C PHE A 182 8.92 14.26 -2.63
N THR A 183 8.38 14.92 -1.60
CA THR A 183 8.03 16.35 -1.63
C THR A 183 8.73 17.06 -0.47
N THR A 184 9.07 18.34 -0.64
CA THR A 184 9.86 19.09 0.34
C THR A 184 9.10 19.41 1.61
N ALA A 185 7.80 19.70 1.48
CA ALA A 185 6.87 19.83 2.58
C ALA A 185 5.84 18.71 2.42
N PRO A 186 6.07 17.52 3.01
CA PRO A 186 4.95 16.63 3.32
C PRO A 186 3.97 17.43 4.21
N GLU A 187 2.87 16.94 4.74
CA GLU A 187 1.88 17.84 5.40
C GLU A 187 1.20 18.93 4.56
N SER A 188 1.81 19.60 3.56
CA SER A 188 1.20 20.78 2.92
C SER A 188 1.36 20.92 1.41
N ASP A 189 2.44 20.41 0.79
CA ASP A 189 2.64 20.53 -0.67
C ASP A 189 1.47 19.88 -1.43
N SER A 190 0.75 20.67 -2.21
CA SER A 190 -0.46 20.28 -2.96
C SER A 190 -0.28 20.55 -4.45
N ASN A 191 -1.19 20.03 -5.29
CA ASN A 191 -1.12 20.17 -6.75
C ASN A 191 0.21 19.63 -7.31
N ILE A 192 0.61 18.45 -6.82
CA ILE A 192 1.87 17.79 -7.16
C ILE A 192 1.59 16.46 -7.86
N GLY A 193 2.56 15.95 -8.60
CA GLY A 193 2.34 14.70 -9.33
C GLY A 193 3.47 14.26 -10.22
N ILE A 194 3.28 13.08 -10.80
CA ILE A 194 4.20 12.44 -11.74
C ILE A 194 3.36 11.85 -12.86
N VAL A 195 3.70 12.19 -14.09
CA VAL A 195 2.92 11.88 -15.29
C VAL A 195 3.83 11.28 -16.36
N ASN A 196 3.47 10.12 -16.92
CA ASN A 196 4.09 9.52 -18.11
C ASN A 196 5.61 9.29 -18.00
N VAL A 197 6.07 8.68 -16.91
CA VAL A 197 7.50 8.38 -16.69
C VAL A 197 7.70 6.89 -16.44
N ASP A 198 8.72 6.29 -17.06
CA ASP A 198 9.23 4.97 -16.71
C ASP A 198 10.32 5.12 -15.65
N ILE A 199 10.08 4.61 -14.44
CA ILE A 199 10.94 4.78 -13.27
C ILE A 199 11.56 3.42 -12.94
N ASN A 200 12.88 3.35 -12.95
CA ASN A 200 13.62 2.17 -12.53
C ASN A 200 14.43 2.47 -11.26
N ARG A 201 14.34 1.60 -10.25
CA ARG A 201 15.07 1.68 -8.96
C ARG A 201 14.68 2.84 -8.06
N GLY A 202 13.60 3.53 -8.39
CA GLY A 202 13.07 4.67 -7.63
C GLY A 202 11.63 4.45 -7.19
N GLY A 203 11.35 4.57 -5.90
CA GLY A 203 9.97 4.58 -5.37
C GLY A 203 9.35 5.98 -5.36
N ILE A 204 8.03 6.08 -5.20
CA ILE A 204 7.32 7.35 -5.01
C ILE A 204 6.77 7.40 -3.59
N LYS A 205 7.17 8.40 -2.80
CA LYS A 205 6.67 8.60 -1.43
C LYS A 205 6.26 10.06 -1.21
N LEU A 206 4.99 10.35 -1.43
CA LEU A 206 4.37 11.66 -1.21
C LEU A 206 3.57 11.69 0.11
N SER A 207 4.10 11.07 1.16
CA SER A 207 3.39 10.84 2.41
C SER A 207 3.81 11.81 3.50
N GLY A 208 2.83 12.34 4.22
CA GLY A 208 2.99 13.06 5.48
C GLY A 208 2.16 12.37 6.55
N ASP A 209 1.89 13.08 7.64
CA ASP A 209 0.93 12.63 8.63
C ASP A 209 -0.46 12.49 8.02
N ILE A 210 -1.09 11.33 8.20
CA ILE A 210 -2.37 11.01 7.57
C ILE A 210 -3.54 11.75 8.24
N ASP A 211 -3.43 12.07 9.53
CA ASP A 211 -4.51 12.63 10.34
C ASP A 211 -4.48 14.17 10.40
N THR A 212 -3.30 14.75 10.32
CA THR A 212 -3.08 16.20 10.44
C THR A 212 -2.59 16.86 9.16
N GLY A 213 -2.04 16.08 8.21
CA GLY A 213 -1.61 16.57 6.91
C GLY A 213 -2.76 17.20 6.11
N LYS A 214 -2.44 18.30 5.43
CA LYS A 214 -3.35 19.13 4.62
C LYS A 214 -3.08 19.06 3.11
N LYS A 215 -2.07 18.30 2.69
CA LYS A 215 -1.73 18.16 1.27
C LYS A 215 -2.88 17.54 0.48
N GLN A 216 -3.08 17.99 -0.76
CA GLN A 216 -4.16 17.50 -1.62
C GLN A 216 -3.85 17.71 -3.10
N ASN A 217 -4.73 17.19 -3.96
CA ASN A 217 -4.62 17.29 -5.42
C ASN A 217 -3.32 16.63 -5.92
N ILE A 218 -3.23 15.31 -5.75
CA ILE A 218 -2.05 14.51 -6.11
C ILE A 218 -2.38 13.60 -7.29
N VAL A 219 -1.60 13.70 -8.36
CA VAL A 219 -1.76 12.88 -9.57
C VAL A 219 -0.54 11.98 -9.79
N ILE A 220 -0.74 10.67 -9.78
CA ILE A 220 0.22 9.68 -10.27
C ILE A 220 -0.41 8.98 -11.47
N PHE A 221 0.06 9.33 -12.67
CA PHE A 221 -0.62 8.97 -13.90
C PHE A 221 0.33 8.45 -14.97
N GLY A 222 0.01 7.31 -15.57
CA GLY A 222 0.77 6.85 -16.73
C GLY A 222 2.20 6.38 -16.41
N ILE A 223 2.52 6.06 -15.16
CA ILE A 223 3.88 5.63 -14.81
C ILE A 223 4.09 4.16 -15.16
N ARG A 224 5.34 3.82 -15.49
CA ARG A 224 5.84 2.44 -15.42
C ARG A 224 6.88 2.39 -14.30
N SER A 225 6.87 1.41 -13.40
CA SER A 225 7.81 1.37 -12.26
C SER A 225 8.36 -0.02 -12.03
N ASN A 226 9.68 -0.16 -11.90
CA ASN A 226 10.37 -1.43 -11.67
C ASN A 226 11.52 -1.31 -10.67
N ASN A 227 11.86 -2.45 -10.05
CA ASN A 227 12.98 -2.61 -9.13
C ASN A 227 12.93 -1.62 -7.94
N VAL A 228 11.75 -1.36 -7.39
CA VAL A 228 11.61 -0.58 -6.15
C VAL A 228 11.84 -1.50 -4.96
N ALA A 229 12.58 -1.05 -3.96
CA ALA A 229 12.71 -1.75 -2.68
C ALA A 229 13.23 -0.80 -1.61
N ASP A 230 13.09 -1.21 -0.37
CA ASP A 230 13.89 -0.71 0.76
C ASP A 230 14.47 -1.91 1.51
N PRO A 231 15.64 -1.77 2.16
CA PRO A 231 16.11 -2.75 3.11
C PRO A 231 15.34 -2.64 4.43
N SER A 232 14.96 -3.79 4.98
CA SER A 232 14.32 -3.92 6.29
C SER A 232 15.18 -3.25 7.36
N PRO A 233 14.64 -2.33 8.16
CA PRO A 233 15.40 -1.68 9.22
C PRO A 233 15.78 -2.62 10.37
N GLN A 234 15.20 -3.83 10.43
CA GLN A 234 15.53 -4.85 11.42
C GLN A 234 16.60 -5.84 10.94
N VAL A 235 17.08 -5.74 9.69
CA VAL A 235 18.11 -6.62 9.14
C VAL A 235 19.32 -5.79 8.67
N PRO A 236 20.53 -6.08 9.17
CA PRO A 236 20.88 -7.23 10.02
C PRO A 236 20.58 -7.01 11.51
N ASP A 237 20.13 -8.06 12.19
CA ASP A 237 20.28 -8.18 13.65
C ASP A 237 21.70 -8.69 13.93
N ILE A 238 22.62 -7.75 14.23
CA ILE A 238 24.05 -8.01 14.41
C ILE A 238 24.37 -8.94 15.60
N SER A 239 23.40 -9.31 16.43
CA SER A 239 23.61 -10.32 17.48
C SER A 239 23.80 -11.73 16.92
N PHE A 240 23.36 -11.98 15.68
CA PHE A 240 23.51 -13.29 15.04
C PHE A 240 23.64 -13.28 13.51
N GLN A 241 23.29 -12.18 12.83
CA GLN A 241 23.43 -12.03 11.38
C GLN A 241 24.72 -11.30 11.02
N GLU A 242 25.23 -11.56 9.81
CA GLU A 242 26.39 -10.84 9.31
C GLU A 242 26.02 -9.39 8.94
N PRO A 243 26.90 -8.40 9.16
CA PRO A 243 26.57 -6.99 8.93
C PRO A 243 26.22 -6.64 7.47
N TRP A 244 26.61 -7.47 6.51
CA TRP A 244 26.30 -7.29 5.09
C TRP A 244 24.90 -7.78 4.69
N MET A 245 24.24 -8.62 5.50
CA MET A 245 22.93 -9.20 5.15
C MET A 245 21.86 -8.12 5.01
N ARG A 246 20.93 -8.33 4.07
CA ARG A 246 19.77 -7.45 3.86
C ARG A 246 18.51 -8.29 3.78
N TYR A 247 17.36 -7.66 3.93
CA TYR A 247 16.07 -8.28 3.67
C TYR A 247 15.14 -7.22 3.10
N SER A 248 14.25 -7.59 2.21
CA SER A 248 13.29 -6.64 1.64
C SER A 248 12.36 -6.12 2.74
N ASP A 249 12.27 -4.81 2.90
CA ASP A 249 11.34 -4.20 3.84
C ASP A 249 9.91 -4.47 3.37
N ARG A 250 9.14 -5.10 4.26
CA ARG A 250 7.74 -5.40 4.04
C ARG A 250 6.85 -4.18 3.88
N PHE A 251 7.29 -3.02 4.39
CA PHE A 251 6.54 -1.76 4.31
C PHE A 251 7.01 -0.84 3.19
N ALA A 252 7.93 -1.29 2.33
CA ALA A 252 8.24 -0.61 1.08
C ALA A 252 7.02 -0.60 0.13
N ALA A 253 7.02 0.30 -0.85
CA ALA A 253 6.02 0.29 -1.91
C ALA A 253 6.54 0.97 -3.19
N ASN A 254 5.97 0.62 -4.36
CA ASN A 254 6.21 1.43 -5.56
C ASN A 254 5.66 2.85 -5.37
N ILE A 255 4.45 2.97 -4.80
CA ILE A 255 3.76 4.24 -4.58
C ILE A 255 3.22 4.29 -3.14
N THR A 256 3.58 5.33 -2.39
CA THR A 256 3.01 5.65 -1.07
C THR A 256 2.54 7.11 -1.03
N ILE A 257 1.25 7.33 -0.77
CA ILE A 257 0.64 8.65 -0.68
C ILE A 257 -0.18 8.73 0.62
N ASN A 258 -0.01 9.80 1.39
CA ASN A 258 -0.96 10.21 2.41
C ASN A 258 -1.43 11.63 2.04
N ALA A 259 -2.73 11.85 1.90
CA ALA A 259 -3.31 13.11 1.45
C ALA A 259 -4.66 13.38 2.13
N PHE A 260 -4.93 14.67 2.34
CA PHE A 260 -6.17 15.19 2.90
C PHE A 260 -7.37 15.00 1.96
N ALA A 261 -7.17 15.22 0.66
CA ALA A 261 -8.19 15.03 -0.36
C ALA A 261 -7.58 14.86 -1.75
N ASN A 262 -8.38 14.37 -2.69
CA ASN A 262 -8.12 14.41 -4.13
C ASN A 262 -6.80 13.73 -4.52
N VAL A 263 -6.84 12.40 -4.62
CA VAL A 263 -5.73 11.58 -5.10
C VAL A 263 -6.21 10.77 -6.29
N LEU A 264 -5.46 10.84 -7.39
CA LEU A 264 -5.64 9.97 -8.54
C LEU A 264 -4.38 9.16 -8.77
N VAL A 265 -4.46 7.84 -8.58
CA VAL A 265 -3.43 6.88 -8.99
C VAL A 265 -4.00 6.06 -10.15
N ALA A 266 -3.67 6.44 -11.38
CA ALA A 266 -4.32 5.87 -12.55
C ALA A 266 -3.41 5.52 -13.72
N ASN A 267 -3.79 4.48 -14.46
CA ASN A 267 -3.11 4.07 -15.69
C ASN A 267 -1.61 3.80 -15.48
N ASN A 268 -1.25 3.13 -14.38
CA ASN A 268 0.15 2.82 -14.07
C ASN A 268 0.46 1.32 -14.30
N ARG A 269 1.71 0.98 -14.59
CA ARG A 269 2.22 -0.39 -14.74
C ARG A 269 3.36 -0.65 -13.77
N LEU A 270 3.16 -1.50 -12.77
CA LEU A 270 4.11 -1.68 -11.67
C LEU A 270 4.66 -3.11 -11.64
N ASN A 271 5.99 -3.22 -11.54
CA ASN A 271 6.75 -4.46 -11.38
C ASN A 271 6.59 -5.48 -12.52
N ASP A 272 6.43 -4.99 -13.75
CA ASP A 272 6.30 -5.85 -14.94
C ASP A 272 7.64 -6.42 -15.44
N ALA A 273 8.76 -5.92 -14.92
CA ALA A 273 10.12 -6.31 -15.29
C ALA A 273 11.08 -6.16 -14.11
N ILE A 274 10.88 -6.95 -13.05
CA ILE A 274 11.85 -7.05 -11.94
C ILE A 274 13.08 -7.82 -12.42
N THR A 275 14.25 -7.18 -12.33
CA THR A 275 15.54 -7.72 -12.79
C THR A 275 16.63 -7.70 -11.73
N ASP A 276 16.43 -6.96 -10.63
CA ASP A 276 17.50 -6.64 -9.69
C ASP A 276 17.50 -7.54 -8.43
N ASN A 277 16.64 -8.56 -8.38
CA ASN A 277 16.68 -9.58 -7.34
C ASN A 277 18.08 -10.21 -7.22
N TYR A 278 18.52 -10.49 -6.00
CA TYR A 278 19.79 -11.16 -5.76
C TYR A 278 19.72 -12.15 -4.61
N GLU A 279 20.48 -13.23 -4.73
CA GLU A 279 20.61 -14.28 -3.71
C GLU A 279 21.51 -13.85 -2.56
N GLN A 280 21.28 -14.40 -1.36
CA GLN A 280 22.05 -14.08 -0.16
C GLN A 280 22.58 -15.37 0.50
N PRO A 281 23.78 -15.84 0.13
CA PRO A 281 24.31 -17.11 0.62
C PRO A 281 24.60 -17.08 2.13
N ALA A 282 24.51 -18.23 2.80
CA ALA A 282 24.75 -18.34 4.25
C ALA A 282 23.85 -17.42 5.10
N TYR A 283 22.61 -17.16 4.66
CA TYR A 283 21.68 -16.31 5.39
C TYR A 283 21.31 -16.94 6.75
N LYS A 284 21.38 -16.13 7.82
CA LYS A 284 21.16 -16.60 9.20
C LYS A 284 19.79 -16.19 9.71
N ILE A 285 19.09 -17.12 10.37
CA ILE A 285 17.80 -16.89 11.03
C ILE A 285 17.75 -17.56 12.40
N LYS A 286 16.90 -17.04 13.29
CA LYS A 286 16.55 -17.71 14.55
C LYS A 286 15.62 -18.90 14.29
N PRO A 287 15.79 -20.03 15.00
CA PRO A 287 14.90 -21.18 14.86
C PRO A 287 13.52 -20.88 15.45
N LEU A 288 12.51 -21.70 15.13
CA LEU A 288 11.22 -21.64 15.81
C LEU A 288 11.29 -22.07 17.28
N GLU A 289 12.11 -23.09 17.55
CA GLU A 289 12.30 -23.72 18.85
C GLU A 289 13.80 -23.92 19.09
N GLY A 290 14.25 -23.77 20.34
CA GLY A 290 15.67 -23.81 20.69
C GLY A 290 16.41 -22.49 20.44
N ASN A 291 17.74 -22.52 20.59
CA ASN A 291 18.61 -21.34 20.51
C ASN A 291 19.67 -21.43 19.41
N GLU A 292 19.74 -22.55 18.68
CA GLU A 292 20.74 -22.75 17.63
C GLU A 292 20.36 -21.99 16.36
N ILE A 293 21.23 -21.08 15.91
CA ILE A 293 21.01 -20.27 14.72
C ILE A 293 21.05 -21.16 13.47
N ILE A 294 20.01 -21.07 12.65
CA ILE A 294 19.94 -21.77 11.38
C ILE A 294 20.65 -20.93 10.32
N THR A 295 21.54 -21.57 9.56
CA THR A 295 22.23 -20.96 8.42
C THR A 295 21.77 -21.65 7.13
N TYR A 296 21.16 -20.89 6.23
CA TYR A 296 20.81 -21.37 4.90
C TYR A 296 21.99 -21.17 3.95
N ALA A 297 22.62 -22.26 3.52
CA ALA A 297 23.74 -22.21 2.59
C ALA A 297 23.30 -21.64 1.22
N GLU A 298 22.11 -22.04 0.74
CA GLU A 298 21.59 -21.61 -0.56
C GLU A 298 20.99 -20.20 -0.49
N GLY A 299 21.55 -19.26 -1.26
CA GLY A 299 21.09 -17.86 -1.24
C GLY A 299 19.71 -17.65 -1.86
N SER A 300 19.23 -18.60 -2.66
CA SER A 300 17.89 -18.63 -3.23
C SER A 300 16.77 -18.85 -2.21
N LYS A 301 17.08 -19.31 -0.98
CA LYS A 301 16.08 -19.46 0.09
C LYS A 301 15.63 -18.12 0.67
N VAL A 302 16.53 -17.14 0.71
CA VAL A 302 16.25 -15.80 1.26
C VAL A 302 16.78 -14.70 0.32
N PRO A 303 16.24 -14.61 -0.90
CA PRO A 303 16.67 -13.58 -1.83
C PRO A 303 16.25 -12.21 -1.32
N PHE A 304 17.04 -11.18 -1.64
CA PHE A 304 16.51 -9.82 -1.60
C PHE A 304 15.62 -9.63 -2.83
N HIS A 305 14.32 -9.54 -2.60
CA HIS A 305 13.31 -9.60 -3.65
C HIS A 305 12.61 -8.24 -3.82
N TYR A 306 12.79 -7.61 -4.97
CA TYR A 306 12.24 -6.30 -5.34
C TYR A 306 10.74 -6.32 -5.68
N GLY A 307 10.07 -7.46 -5.49
CA GLY A 307 8.60 -7.59 -5.55
C GLY A 307 7.95 -7.94 -4.22
N ASN A 308 8.74 -8.06 -3.14
CA ASN A 308 8.24 -8.48 -1.82
C ASN A 308 7.81 -7.30 -0.94
N HIS A 309 6.93 -6.46 -1.48
CA HIS A 309 6.46 -5.25 -0.82
C HIS A 309 5.11 -4.83 -1.42
N TYR A 310 4.52 -3.73 -0.94
CA TYR A 310 3.23 -3.26 -1.46
C TYR A 310 3.33 -2.67 -2.86
N GLY A 311 2.29 -2.79 -3.69
CA GLY A 311 2.23 -2.07 -4.96
C GLY A 311 1.90 -0.59 -4.74
N ILE A 312 0.64 -0.32 -4.42
CA ILE A 312 0.07 1.02 -4.23
C ILE A 312 -0.45 1.16 -2.81
N VAL A 313 0.01 2.18 -2.08
CA VAL A 313 -0.46 2.51 -0.72
C VAL A 313 -1.00 3.95 -0.71
N VAL A 314 -2.29 4.13 -0.43
CA VAL A 314 -2.93 5.45 -0.32
C VAL A 314 -3.69 5.59 0.99
N ASN A 315 -3.29 6.52 1.85
CA ASN A 315 -3.90 6.76 3.16
C ASN A 315 -3.95 5.48 4.03
N ARG A 316 -2.91 4.64 3.93
CA ARG A 316 -2.77 3.40 4.72
C ARG A 316 -1.37 3.22 5.31
N SER A 317 -0.60 4.31 5.41
CA SER A 317 0.73 4.30 6.01
C SER A 317 0.76 5.20 7.25
N LYS A 318 0.90 4.61 8.44
CA LYS A 318 0.99 5.30 9.74
C LYS A 318 1.92 4.50 10.68
N PRO A 319 2.98 5.10 11.27
CA PRO A 319 4.00 4.36 12.03
C PRO A 319 3.48 3.53 13.21
N GLU A 320 2.51 4.05 13.95
CA GLU A 320 1.91 3.45 15.13
C GLU A 320 0.76 2.47 14.80
N GLY A 321 0.45 2.31 13.51
CA GLY A 321 -0.72 1.57 13.06
C GLY A 321 -2.01 2.37 13.24
N PHE A 322 -3.14 1.65 13.25
CA PHE A 322 -4.47 2.24 13.24
C PHE A 322 -5.33 1.61 14.34
N THR A 323 -6.22 2.43 14.90
CA THR A 323 -7.24 1.99 15.86
C THR A 323 -8.16 0.95 15.24
N LEU A 324 -8.51 -0.09 16.02
CA LEU A 324 -9.42 -1.15 15.59
C LEU A 324 -10.86 -0.62 15.48
N ALA A 325 -11.58 -1.04 14.44
CA ALA A 325 -12.95 -0.61 14.18
C ALA A 325 -13.10 0.92 14.17
N ALA A 326 -12.12 1.58 13.55
CA ALA A 326 -12.03 3.04 13.50
C ALA A 326 -13.26 3.69 12.85
N GLU A 327 -13.47 4.94 13.24
CA GLU A 327 -14.50 5.86 12.77
C GLU A 327 -13.87 7.24 12.44
N PRO A 328 -14.58 8.13 11.70
CA PRO A 328 -14.01 9.41 11.28
C PRO A 328 -13.48 10.30 12.41
N ASN A 329 -14.00 10.16 13.62
CA ASN A 329 -13.57 10.90 14.80
C ASN A 329 -12.36 10.27 15.52
N THR A 330 -12.06 8.99 15.30
CA THR A 330 -10.92 8.30 15.93
C THR A 330 -9.70 8.20 15.02
N GLU A 331 -9.91 8.02 13.72
CA GLU A 331 -8.85 7.93 12.70
C GLU A 331 -9.26 8.71 11.44
N PRO A 332 -9.34 10.05 11.49
CA PRO A 332 -9.83 10.86 10.38
C PRO A 332 -9.06 10.63 9.07
N GLY A 333 -7.77 10.25 9.16
CA GLY A 333 -6.94 9.90 8.03
C GLY A 333 -7.46 8.71 7.18
N LEU A 334 -8.23 7.80 7.78
CA LEU A 334 -8.81 6.66 7.05
C LEU A 334 -10.09 7.03 6.25
N PHE A 335 -10.60 8.25 6.42
CA PHE A 335 -11.88 8.72 5.85
C PHE A 335 -11.72 9.98 4.99
N ARG A 336 -10.53 10.17 4.40
CA ARG A 336 -10.25 11.27 3.47
C ARG A 336 -11.03 11.08 2.16
N LYS A 337 -11.41 12.19 1.53
CA LYS A 337 -12.31 12.19 0.36
C LYS A 337 -11.56 12.28 -0.97
N GLY A 338 -12.20 11.84 -2.04
CA GLY A 338 -11.70 12.02 -3.41
C GLY A 338 -10.50 11.14 -3.73
N ILE A 339 -10.45 9.93 -3.17
CA ILE A 339 -9.37 8.96 -3.41
C ILE A 339 -9.80 7.99 -4.52
N VAL A 340 -9.03 7.96 -5.61
CA VAL A 340 -9.34 7.13 -6.78
C VAL A 340 -8.10 6.38 -7.26
N ILE A 341 -8.23 5.06 -7.40
CA ILE A 341 -7.18 4.16 -7.89
C ILE A 341 -7.76 3.33 -9.04
N ARG A 342 -7.34 3.60 -10.29
CA ARG A 342 -7.98 2.97 -11.45
C ARG A 342 -7.09 2.65 -12.63
N ASP A 343 -7.49 1.67 -13.43
CA ASP A 343 -6.82 1.30 -14.68
C ASP A 343 -5.32 0.94 -14.52
N ASN A 344 -4.90 0.50 -13.34
CA ASN A 344 -3.52 0.11 -13.08
C ASN A 344 -3.30 -1.37 -13.41
N TRP A 345 -2.07 -1.70 -13.80
CA TRP A 345 -1.54 -3.05 -13.83
C TRP A 345 -0.48 -3.17 -12.72
N VAL A 346 -0.64 -4.13 -11.82
CA VAL A 346 0.21 -4.28 -10.62
C VAL A 346 0.64 -5.73 -10.49
N PHE A 347 1.94 -5.98 -10.47
CA PHE A 347 2.51 -7.27 -10.08
C PHE A 347 3.12 -7.20 -8.67
N HIS A 348 2.87 -8.24 -7.87
CA HIS A 348 3.48 -8.42 -6.57
C HIS A 348 3.75 -9.91 -6.30
N THR A 349 4.67 -10.23 -5.39
CA THR A 349 4.96 -11.62 -4.99
C THR A 349 4.70 -11.87 -3.52
N MET A 350 4.50 -10.80 -2.75
CA MET A 350 4.16 -10.79 -1.34
C MET A 350 3.37 -9.51 -1.05
N ARG A 351 2.75 -9.39 0.12
CA ARG A 351 2.02 -8.17 0.53
C ARG A 351 0.84 -7.86 -0.40
N ILE A 352 0.41 -6.61 -0.39
CA ILE A 352 -0.85 -6.18 -0.97
C ILE A 352 -0.58 -5.41 -2.26
N GLY A 353 -1.27 -5.80 -3.34
CA GLY A 353 -1.22 -5.08 -4.61
C GLY A 353 -1.69 -3.63 -4.46
N ILE A 354 -2.88 -3.42 -3.90
CA ILE A 354 -3.46 -2.11 -3.61
C ILE A 354 -3.96 -2.05 -2.16
N GLN A 355 -3.39 -1.15 -1.35
CA GLN A 355 -3.82 -0.87 0.01
C GLN A 355 -4.31 0.58 0.12
N ALA A 356 -5.59 0.80 0.38
CA ALA A 356 -6.16 2.15 0.36
C ALA A 356 -7.19 2.44 1.47
N SER A 357 -7.46 3.73 1.72
CA SER A 357 -8.59 4.14 2.55
C SER A 357 -9.23 5.44 2.06
N GLY A 358 -10.50 5.66 2.43
CA GLY A 358 -11.18 6.93 2.21
C GLY A 358 -12.69 6.89 2.44
N ASP A 359 -13.31 8.07 2.41
CA ASP A 359 -14.75 8.26 2.30
C ASP A 359 -15.10 8.59 0.83
N GLY A 360 -15.82 7.69 0.17
CA GLY A 360 -16.02 7.75 -1.28
C GLY A 360 -14.83 7.19 -2.08
N LEU A 361 -14.06 6.26 -1.48
CA LEU A 361 -12.92 5.60 -2.13
C LEU A 361 -13.39 4.79 -3.35
N LEU A 362 -12.74 5.00 -4.50
CA LEU A 362 -12.98 4.23 -5.73
C LEU A 362 -11.73 3.43 -6.13
N ILE A 363 -11.85 2.10 -6.19
CA ILE A 363 -10.83 1.19 -6.74
C ILE A 363 -11.43 0.49 -7.96
N LYS A 364 -10.99 0.86 -9.17
CA LYS A 364 -11.72 0.52 -10.40
C LYS A 364 -10.85 0.03 -11.56
N ASP A 365 -11.29 -1.04 -12.22
CA ASP A 365 -10.74 -1.52 -13.51
C ASP A 365 -9.22 -1.81 -13.50
N ASN A 366 -8.68 -2.19 -12.33
CA ASN A 366 -7.28 -2.58 -12.16
C ASN A 366 -7.06 -4.06 -12.52
N GLN A 367 -5.84 -4.39 -12.96
CA GLN A 367 -5.33 -5.76 -13.11
C GLN A 367 -4.23 -6.00 -12.09
N ILE A 368 -4.43 -6.97 -11.20
CA ILE A 368 -3.50 -7.31 -10.13
C ILE A 368 -3.05 -8.74 -10.32
N SER A 369 -1.74 -8.95 -10.49
CA SER A 369 -1.15 -10.26 -10.75
C SER A 369 -0.22 -10.65 -9.61
N ASP A 370 -0.23 -11.93 -9.29
CA ASP A 370 0.62 -12.56 -8.29
C ASP A 370 1.29 -13.79 -8.89
N GLN A 371 2.49 -14.12 -8.39
CA GLN A 371 3.22 -15.29 -8.82
C GLN A 371 2.61 -16.58 -8.21
N PRO A 372 2.29 -17.61 -9.01
CA PRO A 372 1.90 -18.93 -8.49
C PRO A 372 3.11 -19.72 -7.97
N ASN A 373 2.86 -20.76 -7.18
CA ASN A 373 3.86 -21.72 -6.71
C ASN A 373 5.05 -21.09 -5.94
N LYS A 374 4.80 -20.02 -5.20
CA LYS A 374 5.81 -19.36 -4.39
C LYS A 374 6.22 -20.23 -3.21
N GLU A 375 7.51 -20.21 -2.88
CA GLU A 375 8.08 -20.89 -1.73
C GLU A 375 8.80 -19.88 -0.85
N TRP A 376 8.64 -19.95 0.47
CA TRP A 376 9.25 -18.98 1.38
C TRP A 376 9.83 -19.62 2.64
N TRP A 377 11.02 -19.16 3.04
CA TRP A 377 11.86 -19.80 4.05
C TRP A 377 12.09 -18.99 5.33
N THR A 378 11.54 -17.78 5.41
CA THR A 378 11.66 -16.92 6.60
C THR A 378 10.30 -16.48 7.08
N ASP A 379 10.19 -16.06 8.33
CA ASP A 379 9.07 -15.21 8.71
C ASP A 379 9.12 -13.87 7.93
N PRO A 380 8.06 -13.04 8.01
CA PRO A 380 7.97 -11.83 7.21
C PRO A 380 8.92 -10.70 7.66
N THR A 381 9.67 -10.89 8.75
CA THR A 381 10.73 -9.97 9.18
C THR A 381 12.11 -10.34 8.63
N GLY A 382 12.27 -11.56 8.12
CA GLY A 382 13.56 -12.08 7.67
C GLY A 382 14.51 -12.50 8.80
N THR A 383 14.04 -12.56 10.05
CA THR A 383 14.93 -12.79 11.21
C THR A 383 14.77 -14.16 11.84
N LYS A 384 13.71 -14.90 11.51
CA LYS A 384 13.41 -16.20 12.10
C LYS A 384 12.74 -17.12 11.09
N GLN A 385 12.67 -18.40 11.45
CA GLN A 385 12.00 -19.42 10.64
C GLN A 385 10.47 -19.15 10.62
N PRO A 386 9.78 -19.45 9.49
CA PRO A 386 8.34 -19.27 9.40
C PRO A 386 7.59 -20.35 10.17
N ARG A 387 6.43 -20.01 10.72
CA ARG A 387 5.50 -20.98 11.34
C ARG A 387 4.52 -21.52 10.30
N GLY A 388 3.91 -22.67 10.57
CA GLY A 388 2.84 -23.26 9.73
C GLY A 388 1.57 -22.42 9.59
N ALA A 389 1.51 -21.24 10.20
CA ALA A 389 0.43 -20.26 10.09
C ALA A 389 0.95 -18.82 9.84
N VAL A 390 2.08 -18.69 9.14
CA VAL A 390 2.71 -17.39 8.88
C VAL A 390 1.85 -16.50 7.96
N THR A 391 1.81 -15.20 8.29
CA THR A 391 1.11 -14.17 7.52
C THR A 391 2.10 -13.32 6.72
N TYR A 392 2.01 -13.33 5.40
CA TYR A 392 2.78 -12.46 4.51
C TYR A 392 1.97 -11.27 3.96
N GLU A 393 0.73 -11.12 4.44
CA GLU A 393 -0.30 -10.17 3.99
C GLU A 393 -0.51 -10.20 2.47
N ASN A 394 -0.47 -11.40 1.88
CA ASN A 394 -0.54 -11.54 0.43
C ASN A 394 -1.98 -11.36 -0.08
N ARG A 395 -2.27 -10.19 -0.67
CA ARG A 395 -3.64 -9.80 -1.05
C ARG A 395 -3.66 -9.01 -2.34
N ALA A 396 -4.77 -9.03 -3.08
CA ALA A 396 -4.92 -8.12 -4.21
C ALA A 396 -5.30 -6.71 -3.73
N ILE A 397 -6.39 -6.58 -2.96
CA ILE A 397 -6.92 -5.30 -2.48
C ILE A 397 -7.21 -5.37 -0.98
N ASP A 398 -6.66 -4.42 -0.23
CA ASP A 398 -6.99 -4.18 1.17
C ASP A 398 -7.48 -2.74 1.35
N TRP A 399 -8.63 -2.58 1.99
CA TRP A 399 -9.30 -1.28 2.02
C TRP A 399 -9.88 -0.93 3.39
N SER A 400 -10.19 0.35 3.58
CA SER A 400 -10.80 0.91 4.79
C SER A 400 -11.60 2.17 4.45
N GLY A 401 -12.50 2.58 5.35
CA GLY A 401 -13.29 3.81 5.23
C GLY A 401 -14.77 3.57 4.92
N TYR A 402 -15.44 4.61 4.41
CA TYR A 402 -16.89 4.62 4.14
C TYR A 402 -17.18 4.89 2.65
N ASN A 403 -18.39 4.57 2.22
CA ASN A 403 -18.86 4.80 0.85
C ASN A 403 -17.87 4.26 -0.21
N VAL A 404 -17.32 3.06 0.03
CA VAL A 404 -16.26 2.48 -0.79
C VAL A 404 -16.85 1.73 -1.98
N GLN A 405 -16.28 1.96 -3.16
CA GLN A 405 -16.62 1.24 -4.39
C GLN A 405 -15.40 0.50 -4.94
N ILE A 406 -15.53 -0.82 -5.09
CA ILE A 406 -14.52 -1.69 -5.68
C ILE A 406 -15.16 -2.37 -6.89
N GLU A 407 -14.83 -1.90 -8.10
CA GLU A 407 -15.54 -2.26 -9.33
C GLU A 407 -14.59 -2.75 -10.43
N GLY A 408 -14.97 -3.83 -11.12
CA GLY A 408 -14.35 -4.17 -12.41
C GLY A 408 -12.90 -4.63 -12.35
N ASN A 409 -12.38 -4.94 -11.15
CA ASN A 409 -10.98 -5.34 -11.00
C ASN A 409 -10.80 -6.82 -11.37
N ASN A 410 -9.69 -7.13 -12.05
CA ASN A 410 -9.23 -8.50 -12.28
C ASN A 410 -8.04 -8.78 -11.36
N TYR A 411 -8.07 -9.87 -10.61
CA TYR A 411 -7.00 -10.19 -9.67
C TYR A 411 -6.63 -11.67 -9.57
N GLN A 412 -5.33 -11.90 -9.35
CA GLN A 412 -4.77 -13.20 -9.01
C GLN A 412 -3.99 -13.10 -7.71
N VAL A 413 -4.19 -14.06 -6.82
CA VAL A 413 -3.48 -14.20 -5.53
C VAL A 413 -3.20 -15.69 -5.29
N TYR A 414 -1.99 -15.99 -4.81
CA TYR A 414 -1.53 -17.35 -4.52
C TYR A 414 -0.84 -17.41 -3.15
N ARG A 415 -1.20 -18.39 -2.33
CA ARG A 415 -0.55 -18.62 -1.02
C ARG A 415 0.89 -19.11 -1.23
N HIS A 416 1.78 -18.80 -0.30
CA HIS A 416 3.16 -19.30 -0.32
C HIS A 416 3.22 -20.68 0.31
N ARG A 417 3.93 -21.63 -0.32
CA ARG A 417 4.37 -22.84 0.36
C ARG A 417 5.44 -22.47 1.40
N VAL A 418 5.26 -22.96 2.62
CA VAL A 418 6.16 -22.68 3.72
C VAL A 418 7.27 -23.72 3.73
N MET A 419 8.50 -23.30 3.38
CA MET A 419 9.67 -24.16 3.26
C MET A 419 9.40 -25.39 2.35
N ASP A 420 9.94 -26.54 2.73
CA ASP A 420 9.74 -27.87 2.13
C ASP A 420 8.48 -28.59 2.65
N THR A 421 7.58 -27.89 3.33
CA THR A 421 6.36 -28.49 3.90
C THR A 421 5.19 -28.46 2.92
N ALA A 422 4.16 -29.25 3.19
CA ALA A 422 2.88 -29.16 2.48
C ALA A 422 2.00 -27.96 2.92
N TYR A 423 2.43 -27.20 3.93
CA TYR A 423 1.65 -26.09 4.47
C TYR A 423 1.76 -24.84 3.60
N LEU A 424 0.62 -24.15 3.46
CA LEU A 424 0.53 -22.85 2.82
C LEU A 424 0.44 -21.74 3.87
N SER A 425 0.92 -20.53 3.55
CA SER A 425 0.71 -19.33 4.36
C SER A 425 -0.77 -19.08 4.61
N VAL A 426 -1.15 -18.47 5.74
CA VAL A 426 -2.58 -18.30 6.05
C VAL A 426 -3.28 -17.29 5.13
N ASP A 427 -2.54 -16.31 4.62
CA ASP A 427 -3.05 -15.26 3.73
C ASP A 427 -3.21 -15.77 2.29
N GLY A 428 -3.94 -15.00 1.47
CA GLY A 428 -4.29 -15.33 0.09
C GLY A 428 -5.60 -14.69 -0.34
N GLU A 429 -5.90 -13.49 0.16
CA GLU A 429 -7.20 -12.84 0.02
C GLU A 429 -7.27 -12.01 -1.27
N GLY A 430 -8.41 -12.07 -1.97
CA GLY A 430 -8.64 -11.21 -3.13
C GLY A 430 -8.89 -9.78 -2.69
N ILE A 431 -10.07 -9.54 -2.13
CA ILE A 431 -10.52 -8.22 -1.65
C ILE A 431 -10.83 -8.36 -0.16
N LEU A 432 -10.15 -7.62 0.70
CA LEU A 432 -10.29 -7.76 2.15
C LEU A 432 -10.44 -6.42 2.88
N ILE A 433 -11.31 -6.43 3.87
CA ILE A 433 -11.20 -5.61 5.08
C ILE A 433 -11.29 -6.56 6.30
N GLN A 434 -10.50 -6.31 7.35
CA GLN A 434 -10.44 -7.18 8.52
C GLN A 434 -10.30 -6.42 9.84
N GLU A 435 -10.74 -7.01 10.96
CA GLU A 435 -10.74 -6.38 12.30
C GLU A 435 -9.37 -5.77 12.67
N CYS A 436 -8.28 -6.49 12.39
CA CYS A 436 -6.93 -6.05 12.69
C CYS A 436 -6.32 -5.16 11.58
N CYS A 437 -5.16 -4.55 11.87
CA CYS A 437 -4.35 -3.85 10.88
C CYS A 437 -5.06 -2.67 10.16
N GLY A 438 -5.96 -1.99 10.88
CA GLY A 438 -6.63 -0.76 10.43
C GLY A 438 -8.00 -0.90 9.80
N GLY A 439 -8.69 -2.04 10.00
CA GLY A 439 -10.10 -2.16 9.62
C GLY A 439 -10.99 -1.14 10.33
N THR A 440 -11.78 -0.41 9.54
CA THR A 440 -12.81 0.51 10.01
C THR A 440 -14.11 -0.23 10.28
N LYS A 441 -15.07 0.45 10.92
CA LYS A 441 -16.48 0.06 10.73
C LYS A 441 -16.85 0.19 9.25
N ILE A 442 -17.92 -0.49 8.83
CA ILE A 442 -18.40 -0.46 7.45
C ILE A 442 -19.74 0.27 7.37
N ASN A 443 -19.79 1.32 6.56
CA ASN A 443 -21.02 2.00 6.18
C ASN A 443 -20.94 2.44 4.72
N GLY A 444 -21.73 1.78 3.86
CA GLY A 444 -21.77 2.06 2.43
C GLY A 444 -20.60 1.42 1.70
N VAL A 445 -20.77 0.20 1.20
CA VAL A 445 -19.73 -0.50 0.43
C VAL A 445 -20.37 -1.20 -0.75
N THR A 446 -19.79 -1.04 -1.94
CA THR A 446 -20.19 -1.76 -3.14
C THR A 446 -18.97 -2.48 -3.73
N ILE A 447 -19.03 -3.81 -3.80
CA ILE A 447 -18.03 -4.66 -4.45
C ILE A 447 -18.71 -5.34 -5.62
N VAL A 448 -18.41 -4.91 -6.85
CA VAL A 448 -19.21 -5.26 -8.03
C VAL A 448 -18.38 -5.57 -9.27
N LYS A 449 -18.79 -6.58 -10.05
CA LYS A 449 -18.14 -6.93 -11.34
C LYS A 449 -16.64 -7.22 -11.25
N ASN A 450 -16.14 -7.65 -10.09
CA ASN A 450 -14.75 -8.07 -9.96
C ASN A 450 -14.61 -9.54 -10.39
N GLU A 451 -13.47 -9.88 -10.98
CA GLU A 451 -13.12 -11.25 -11.35
C GLU A 451 -11.79 -11.63 -10.70
N GLY A 452 -11.74 -12.78 -10.02
CA GLY A 452 -10.47 -13.24 -9.49
C GLY A 452 -10.48 -14.64 -8.91
N ASN A 453 -9.28 -15.12 -8.61
CA ASN A 453 -9.01 -16.47 -8.14
C ASN A 453 -8.94 -16.59 -6.60
N ALA A 454 -9.34 -15.56 -5.86
CA ALA A 454 -9.24 -15.49 -4.41
C ALA A 454 -10.48 -14.81 -3.80
N TYR A 455 -10.73 -15.08 -2.53
CA TYR A 455 -12.01 -14.73 -1.89
C TYR A 455 -12.20 -13.23 -1.62
N ILE A 456 -13.46 -12.83 -1.47
CA ILE A 456 -13.88 -11.51 -1.00
C ILE A 456 -14.27 -11.63 0.48
N GLY A 457 -13.61 -10.86 1.34
CA GLY A 457 -13.76 -10.93 2.80
C GLY A 457 -14.08 -9.59 3.46
N LEU A 458 -15.14 -9.58 4.26
CA LEU A 458 -15.42 -8.55 5.27
C LEU A 458 -15.29 -9.25 6.63
N TYR A 459 -14.07 -9.31 7.14
CA TYR A 459 -13.70 -10.26 8.19
C TYR A 459 -13.74 -9.63 9.58
N LYS A 460 -14.67 -10.08 10.41
CA LYS A 460 -14.78 -9.70 11.83
C LYS A 460 -15.00 -8.20 12.06
N ILE A 461 -15.78 -7.56 11.18
CA ILE A 461 -16.03 -6.13 11.21
C ILE A 461 -17.35 -5.81 11.92
N PRO A 462 -17.32 -5.20 13.13
CA PRO A 462 -18.53 -4.91 13.86
C PRO A 462 -19.38 -3.85 13.15
N SER A 463 -20.70 -3.91 13.34
CA SER A 463 -21.65 -2.91 12.81
C SER A 463 -21.52 -2.74 11.29
N THR A 464 -21.54 -3.84 10.55
CA THR A 464 -21.45 -3.82 9.08
C THR A 464 -22.79 -3.40 8.47
N ARG A 465 -22.81 -2.25 7.78
CA ARG A 465 -24.03 -1.63 7.25
C ARG A 465 -23.93 -1.25 5.78
N ASN A 466 -25.05 -1.36 5.07
CA ASN A 466 -25.23 -0.87 3.69
C ASN A 466 -24.15 -1.45 2.75
N VAL A 467 -24.05 -2.77 2.71
CA VAL A 467 -23.08 -3.50 1.90
C VAL A 467 -23.77 -4.16 0.72
N ARG A 468 -23.20 -4.01 -0.46
CA ARG A 468 -23.61 -4.72 -1.67
C ARG A 468 -22.40 -5.44 -2.27
N ILE A 469 -22.50 -6.77 -2.37
CA ILE A 469 -21.53 -7.61 -3.09
C ILE A 469 -22.29 -8.25 -4.25
N SER A 470 -22.14 -7.72 -5.46
CA SER A 470 -22.92 -8.22 -6.60
C SER A 470 -22.17 -8.42 -7.89
N ASP A 471 -22.66 -9.36 -8.71
CA ASP A 471 -22.17 -9.56 -10.09
C ASP A 471 -20.67 -9.87 -10.17
N ASN A 472 -20.05 -10.37 -9.10
CA ASN A 472 -18.64 -10.76 -9.08
C ASN A 472 -18.48 -12.22 -9.56
N LYS A 473 -17.32 -12.51 -10.14
CA LYS A 473 -16.90 -13.86 -10.52
C LYS A 473 -15.71 -14.28 -9.66
N VAL A 474 -15.98 -15.06 -8.61
CA VAL A 474 -14.97 -15.48 -7.64
C VAL A 474 -14.69 -16.98 -7.81
N LEU A 475 -13.65 -17.28 -8.59
CA LEU A 475 -13.21 -18.64 -8.87
C LEU A 475 -12.05 -19.01 -7.94
N SER A 476 -12.32 -18.99 -6.63
CA SER A 476 -11.31 -19.16 -5.58
C SER A 476 -10.48 -20.44 -5.77
N ASN A 477 -9.14 -20.29 -5.81
CA ASN A 477 -8.18 -21.39 -5.72
C ASN A 477 -7.94 -21.84 -4.26
N VAL A 478 -8.44 -21.08 -3.30
CA VAL A 478 -8.46 -21.41 -1.87
C VAL A 478 -9.79 -22.11 -1.56
N SER A 479 -9.73 -23.35 -1.09
CA SER A 479 -10.90 -24.23 -0.89
C SER A 479 -11.33 -24.36 0.58
N ASP A 480 -10.46 -24.04 1.52
CA ASP A 480 -10.69 -24.11 2.98
C ASP A 480 -11.41 -22.87 3.53
N ILE A 481 -11.62 -21.84 2.70
CA ILE A 481 -12.25 -20.58 3.08
C ILE A 481 -13.44 -20.30 2.14
N ALA A 482 -14.49 -19.67 2.67
CA ALA A 482 -15.62 -19.22 1.86
C ALA A 482 -15.16 -18.18 0.83
N SER A 483 -15.59 -18.34 -0.42
CA SER A 483 -15.22 -17.45 -1.53
C SER A 483 -15.82 -16.06 -1.39
N ILE A 484 -16.98 -15.94 -0.73
CA ILE A 484 -17.49 -14.67 -0.24
C ILE A 484 -17.81 -14.87 1.25
N TYR A 485 -17.18 -14.08 2.11
CA TYR A 485 -17.39 -14.16 3.56
C TYR A 485 -17.62 -12.79 4.18
N VAL A 486 -18.76 -12.63 4.85
CA VAL A 486 -19.09 -11.44 5.65
C VAL A 486 -19.32 -11.85 7.09
N GLU A 487 -18.49 -11.36 8.00
CA GLU A 487 -18.54 -11.69 9.43
C GLU A 487 -18.54 -10.43 10.26
N ALA A 488 -19.68 -10.15 10.90
CA ALA A 488 -19.79 -9.00 11.77
C ALA A 488 -19.32 -9.28 13.20
N ASN A 489 -19.31 -10.55 13.63
CA ASN A 489 -18.83 -10.89 14.96
C ASN A 489 -17.31 -10.75 14.99
N THR A 490 -16.82 -10.01 15.98
CA THR A 490 -15.39 -9.80 16.14
C THR A 490 -14.77 -10.91 16.99
N ASN A 491 -13.45 -10.92 17.16
CA ASN A 491 -12.80 -11.91 18.02
C ASN A 491 -13.35 -11.96 19.45
N ASN A 492 -13.88 -10.84 19.96
CA ASN A 492 -14.25 -10.68 21.36
C ASN A 492 -15.74 -10.46 21.59
N ARG A 493 -16.53 -10.25 20.54
CA ARG A 493 -17.96 -9.92 20.67
C ARG A 493 -18.77 -10.29 19.45
N SER A 494 -20.03 -10.66 19.69
CA SER A 494 -21.02 -10.77 18.63
C SER A 494 -21.43 -9.38 18.12
N SER A 495 -21.87 -9.27 16.86
CA SER A 495 -22.37 -8.01 16.26
C SER A 495 -23.53 -8.25 15.29
N SER A 496 -24.17 -7.16 14.88
CA SER A 496 -25.28 -7.13 13.92
C SER A 496 -24.80 -6.77 12.51
N MET A 497 -25.62 -7.12 11.51
CA MET A 497 -25.52 -6.65 10.12
C MET A 497 -26.83 -5.99 9.71
N GLU A 498 -26.75 -4.90 8.95
CA GLU A 498 -27.94 -4.21 8.42
C GLU A 498 -27.76 -3.89 6.94
N ASN A 499 -28.76 -4.22 6.12
CA ASN A 499 -28.76 -3.97 4.67
C ASN A 499 -27.51 -4.55 3.97
N VAL A 500 -27.13 -5.78 4.31
CA VAL A 500 -26.05 -6.52 3.64
C VAL A 500 -26.64 -7.43 2.57
N ILE A 501 -26.33 -7.16 1.31
CA ILE A 501 -26.86 -7.86 0.14
C ILE A 501 -25.72 -8.54 -0.63
N ILE A 502 -25.79 -9.86 -0.76
CA ILE A 502 -24.89 -10.69 -1.56
C ILE A 502 -25.70 -11.29 -2.71
N GLU A 503 -25.53 -10.81 -3.94
CA GLU A 503 -26.38 -11.24 -5.05
C GLU A 503 -25.75 -11.37 -6.43
N ASN A 504 -26.30 -12.24 -7.27
CA ASN A 504 -25.88 -12.41 -8.67
C ASN A 504 -24.40 -12.75 -8.86
N ASN A 505 -23.71 -13.26 -7.83
CA ASN A 505 -22.31 -13.63 -7.95
C ASN A 505 -22.18 -15.04 -8.55
N THR A 506 -21.14 -15.26 -9.34
CA THR A 506 -20.68 -16.60 -9.74
C THR A 506 -19.52 -17.02 -8.85
N VAL A 507 -19.67 -18.14 -8.14
CA VAL A 507 -18.79 -18.52 -7.03
C VAL A 507 -18.39 -20.00 -7.13
N ALA A 508 -17.09 -20.32 -7.06
CA ALA A 508 -16.60 -21.70 -7.11
C ALA A 508 -16.55 -22.42 -5.73
N GLY A 509 -16.99 -21.75 -4.66
CA GLY A 509 -16.92 -22.25 -3.29
C GLY A 509 -18.09 -21.79 -2.43
N THR A 510 -17.87 -21.68 -1.13
CA THR A 510 -18.92 -21.34 -0.15
C THR A 510 -19.21 -19.84 -0.09
N ILE A 511 -20.47 -19.47 0.15
CA ILE A 511 -20.87 -18.13 0.61
C ILE A 511 -21.19 -18.22 2.10
N ALA A 512 -20.59 -17.36 2.91
CA ALA A 512 -20.86 -17.33 4.35
C ALA A 512 -21.16 -15.89 4.83
N ALA A 513 -22.21 -15.73 5.63
CA ALA A 513 -22.61 -14.44 6.19
C ALA A 513 -23.06 -14.61 7.65
N LYS A 514 -22.40 -13.95 8.61
CA LYS A 514 -22.65 -14.19 10.03
C LYS A 514 -22.79 -12.91 10.85
N ALA A 515 -23.88 -12.84 11.61
CA ALA A 515 -24.24 -11.73 12.51
C ALA A 515 -25.07 -12.27 13.68
N ASN A 516 -24.41 -12.59 14.80
CA ASN A 516 -25.08 -13.28 15.91
C ASN A 516 -26.03 -12.38 16.72
N LEU A 517 -25.96 -11.05 16.55
CA LEU A 517 -26.94 -10.11 17.15
C LEU A 517 -28.07 -9.74 16.18
N GLY A 518 -28.17 -10.42 15.03
CA GLY A 518 -29.23 -10.20 14.07
C GLY A 518 -29.06 -8.93 13.24
N GLY A 519 -30.15 -8.19 13.07
CA GLY A 519 -30.28 -7.02 12.20
C GLY A 519 -31.22 -7.28 11.01
N LYS A 520 -31.47 -6.25 10.19
CA LYS A 520 -32.55 -6.24 9.18
C LYS A 520 -32.01 -6.00 7.77
N GLY A 521 -32.78 -6.44 6.76
CA GLY A 521 -32.47 -6.17 5.35
C GLY A 521 -31.29 -6.98 4.79
N ASN A 522 -30.87 -8.05 5.46
CA ASN A 522 -29.75 -8.88 5.03
C ASN A 522 -30.23 -10.00 4.10
N ILE A 523 -29.63 -10.11 2.92
CA ILE A 523 -30.13 -10.99 1.85
C ILE A 523 -28.96 -11.68 1.12
N ILE A 524 -29.07 -12.99 0.90
CA ILE A 524 -28.23 -13.74 -0.03
C ILE A 524 -29.14 -14.27 -1.15
N ARG A 525 -29.02 -13.78 -2.38
CA ARG A 525 -29.92 -14.20 -3.46
C ARG A 525 -29.30 -14.32 -4.84
N ASN A 526 -29.88 -15.20 -5.66
CA ASN A 526 -29.55 -15.32 -7.09
C ASN A 526 -28.06 -15.57 -7.38
N ASN A 527 -27.30 -16.10 -6.43
CA ASN A 527 -25.92 -16.48 -6.66
C ASN A 527 -25.87 -17.84 -7.36
N ILE A 528 -24.81 -18.06 -8.15
CA ILE A 528 -24.58 -19.28 -8.92
C ILE A 528 -23.30 -19.95 -8.40
N GLY A 529 -23.44 -21.17 -7.88
CA GLY A 529 -22.36 -22.03 -7.43
C GLY A 529 -22.02 -23.12 -8.44
N ASN A 530 -21.01 -23.93 -8.13
CA ASN A 530 -20.53 -25.05 -8.95
C ASN A 530 -20.91 -26.45 -8.39
N ASN A 531 -21.92 -26.52 -7.51
CA ASN A 531 -22.37 -27.73 -6.79
C ASN A 531 -21.39 -28.30 -5.75
N SER A 532 -20.25 -27.65 -5.46
CA SER A 532 -19.34 -28.08 -4.38
C SER A 532 -19.40 -27.18 -3.13
N GLY A 533 -19.93 -25.96 -3.28
CA GLY A 533 -20.03 -24.98 -2.20
C GLY A 533 -21.30 -25.09 -1.35
N THR A 534 -21.27 -24.40 -0.21
CA THR A 534 -22.43 -24.26 0.69
C THR A 534 -22.86 -22.81 0.84
N ILE A 535 -24.07 -22.58 1.35
CA ILE A 535 -24.50 -21.28 1.90
C ILE A 535 -24.63 -21.42 3.42
N LYS A 536 -23.80 -20.67 4.16
CA LYS A 536 -23.78 -20.62 5.63
C LYS A 536 -24.23 -19.25 6.11
N TYR A 537 -25.27 -19.18 6.94
CA TYR A 537 -25.88 -17.89 7.26
C TYR A 537 -26.54 -17.86 8.65
N SER A 538 -26.57 -16.69 9.28
CA SER A 538 -27.37 -16.44 10.49
C SER A 538 -28.87 -16.38 10.16
N CYS A 539 -29.73 -16.82 11.09
CA CYS A 539 -31.20 -16.92 10.85
C CYS A 539 -31.93 -15.61 10.53
N ASN A 540 -31.30 -14.45 10.74
CA ASN A 540 -31.85 -13.14 10.37
C ASN A 540 -31.56 -12.74 8.90
N ILE A 541 -30.97 -13.64 8.12
CA ILE A 541 -30.59 -13.41 6.73
C ILE A 541 -31.56 -14.18 5.82
N THR A 542 -32.18 -13.48 4.88
CA THR A 542 -33.05 -14.10 3.88
C THR A 542 -32.20 -14.74 2.79
N VAL A 543 -32.43 -16.03 2.50
CA VAL A 543 -31.74 -16.77 1.45
C VAL A 543 -32.76 -17.22 0.39
N GLN A 544 -32.58 -16.82 -0.87
CA GLN A 544 -33.55 -17.15 -1.94
C GLN A 544 -32.93 -17.19 -3.34
N GLY A 545 -33.42 -18.06 -4.22
CA GLY A 545 -33.04 -18.05 -5.64
C GLY A 545 -31.59 -18.41 -5.96
N ASN A 546 -30.79 -18.86 -4.97
CA ASN A 546 -29.42 -19.31 -5.22
C ASN A 546 -29.44 -20.73 -5.82
N THR A 547 -28.56 -20.98 -6.80
CA THR A 547 -28.45 -22.27 -7.49
C THR A 547 -27.02 -22.79 -7.40
N GLY A 548 -26.82 -24.10 -7.38
CA GLY A 548 -25.47 -24.68 -7.37
C GLY A 548 -24.77 -24.68 -6.01
N PHE A 549 -25.54 -24.63 -4.91
CA PHE A 549 -25.04 -24.72 -3.53
C PHE A 549 -25.87 -25.71 -2.71
N ALA A 550 -25.24 -26.35 -1.73
CA ALA A 550 -25.98 -26.93 -0.62
C ALA A 550 -26.32 -25.83 0.41
N GLN A 551 -27.58 -25.71 0.82
CA GLN A 551 -28.01 -24.75 1.83
C GLN A 551 -27.99 -25.42 3.21
N GLU A 552 -27.18 -24.88 4.14
CA GLU A 552 -27.17 -25.37 5.52
C GLU A 552 -28.34 -24.79 6.33
N PRO A 553 -28.75 -25.45 7.44
CA PRO A 553 -29.64 -24.84 8.41
C PRO A 553 -29.06 -23.51 8.91
N CYS A 554 -29.92 -22.52 9.12
CA CYS A 554 -29.45 -21.23 9.60
C CYS A 554 -28.83 -21.35 11.00
N LEU A 555 -27.79 -20.56 11.24
CA LEU A 555 -27.10 -20.51 12.52
C LEU A 555 -27.97 -19.72 13.51
N ASN A 556 -28.47 -20.41 14.54
CA ASN A 556 -29.25 -19.80 15.62
C ASN A 556 -28.45 -18.67 16.28
N LEU A 557 -29.14 -17.57 16.58
CA LEU A 557 -28.59 -16.49 17.39
C LEU A 557 -28.27 -17.09 18.77
N GLN A 558 -27.00 -17.28 19.11
CA GLN A 558 -26.65 -17.57 20.49
C GLN A 558 -27.01 -16.32 21.30
N SER A 559 -28.02 -16.45 22.16
CA SER A 559 -28.28 -15.48 23.22
C SER A 559 -26.99 -15.32 24.00
N SER A 560 -26.39 -14.13 23.96
CA SER A 560 -25.23 -13.78 24.77
C SER A 560 -25.64 -13.77 26.25
N ASN A 561 -25.69 -14.95 26.86
CA ASN A 561 -25.73 -15.15 28.29
C ASN A 561 -24.70 -16.24 28.62
N GLN A 562 -23.83 -15.92 29.56
CA GLN A 562 -22.75 -16.73 30.15
C GLN A 562 -21.36 -16.62 29.48
N GLN A 563 -20.54 -15.73 30.03
CA GLN A 563 -19.33 -16.14 30.77
C GLN A 563 -18.73 -14.94 31.54
N THR A 564 -19.32 -14.67 32.70
CA THR A 564 -18.58 -14.17 33.87
C THR A 564 -18.59 -15.28 34.91
N GLN A 565 -17.50 -16.03 34.98
CA GLN A 565 -16.98 -16.69 36.18
C GLN A 565 -15.47 -16.62 36.19
#